data_AF-A0A8S1MLS9-F1
#
_entry.id   AF-A0A8S1MLS9-F1
#
_cell.length_a   1.000
_cell.length_b   1.000
_cell.length_c   1.000
_cell.angle_alpha   90.00
_cell.angle_beta   90.00
_cell.angle_gamma   90.00
#
_symmetry.space_group_name_H-M   'P 1'
#
loop_
_entity.id
_entity.type
_entity.pdbx_description
1 polymer ?
#
loop_
_entity_poly.entity_id
_entity_poly.type
_entity_poly.pdbx_seq_one_letter_code
_entity_poly.pdbx_strand_id
1 'polypeptide(L)'
;MNYQTALEQIKGYQPHFEDYNYIDLLNINSTLQIGNNYIYYGQLHKNIKQGRGILQSLNGRKYEGYWKNDLKDGYGWEQLPNGSEYEGYYFQGKPHGKGKFIWANGEQYVGQWNMGIKEGKGIWYGLNGEYYQGQWKANQAQGFGEYVQNGNKYIGNFLNWIKNGEGEEFFKNGDRYQGNYVNGLPHGYGEYFWVNGAQFQGYFKEGLRCGKGIWKRSNKLPTDFYQGDYQEDRKNGYGIYKWANGNQYKGQFVNDYKHGYGEMIYFDGQIVKGNWQKGKIINQLTTQPMIQDDNNQYNIKIIDETIQLPINTIQNKIILKIPDVEQSSNQQTKYLNPNIFDDKNYLISSNPPSSQTHRKTKTLSIKQYTKEREFSKSQECPKAFLSIPQIDMANKIKIQSKFLIKQTLNQNFHIKQSKLSNL
;
A
#
# COMPACT_ATOMS: atom_id res chain seq x y z
N MET A 1 -5.96 9.09 -56.54
CA MET A 1 -7.36 9.59 -56.54
C MET A 1 -7.43 10.84 -57.42
N ASN A 2 -8.52 11.10 -58.15
CA ASN A 2 -8.66 12.33 -58.92
C ASN A 2 -9.19 13.49 -58.06
N TYR A 3 -9.07 14.74 -58.54
CA TYR A 3 -9.44 15.94 -57.79
C TYR A 3 -10.92 15.96 -57.39
N GLN A 4 -11.83 15.64 -58.33
CA GLN A 4 -13.27 15.67 -58.08
C GLN A 4 -13.69 14.68 -56.98
N THR A 5 -13.14 13.47 -56.98
CA THR A 5 -13.42 12.45 -55.97
C THR A 5 -12.98 12.91 -54.57
N ALA A 6 -11.79 13.52 -54.48
CA ALA A 6 -11.29 14.04 -53.20
C ALA A 6 -12.12 15.24 -52.70
N LEU A 7 -12.60 16.09 -53.61
CA LEU A 7 -13.46 17.22 -53.28
C LEU A 7 -14.82 16.76 -52.73
N GLU A 8 -15.46 15.77 -53.35
CA GLU A 8 -16.73 15.22 -52.85
C GLU A 8 -16.57 14.47 -51.52
N GLN A 9 -15.44 13.78 -51.29
CA GLN A 9 -15.13 13.17 -49.98
C GLN A 9 -14.97 14.20 -48.85
N ILE A 10 -14.42 15.38 -49.16
CA ILE A 10 -14.30 16.49 -48.21
C ILE A 10 -15.66 17.17 -47.97
N LYS A 11 -16.48 17.38 -49.01
CA LYS A 11 -17.84 17.94 -48.86
C LYS A 11 -18.77 17.03 -48.04
N GLY A 12 -18.67 15.72 -48.22
CA GLY A 12 -19.45 14.73 -47.46
C GLY A 12 -18.94 14.47 -46.04
N TYR A 13 -17.77 15.02 -45.68
CA TYR A 13 -17.17 14.80 -44.37
C TYR A 13 -18.05 15.38 -43.26
N GLN A 14 -18.21 14.60 -42.19
CA GLN A 14 -18.84 15.05 -40.95
C GLN A 14 -17.71 15.40 -39.96
N PRO A 15 -17.48 16.68 -39.64
CA PRO A 15 -16.45 17.08 -38.69
C PRO A 15 -16.76 16.62 -37.26
N HIS A 16 -15.71 16.40 -36.48
CA HIS A 16 -15.79 16.20 -35.03
C HIS A 16 -16.09 17.51 -34.29
N PHE A 17 -15.52 18.63 -34.76
CA PHE A 17 -15.80 19.95 -34.20
C PHE A 17 -16.86 20.70 -35.03
N GLU A 18 -17.87 21.27 -34.36
CA GLU A 18 -18.93 22.04 -35.03
C GLU A 18 -18.39 23.23 -35.86
N ASP A 19 -17.25 23.81 -35.46
CA ASP A 19 -16.57 24.92 -36.14
C ASP A 19 -15.57 24.48 -37.24
N TYR A 20 -15.65 23.22 -37.68
CA TYR A 20 -14.84 22.63 -38.77
C TYR A 20 -15.67 22.24 -40.01
N ASN A 21 -16.90 22.75 -40.15
CA ASN A 21 -17.71 22.52 -41.34
C ASN A 21 -17.01 22.99 -42.62
N TYR A 22 -17.30 22.34 -43.75
CA TYR A 22 -16.74 22.65 -45.07
C TYR A 22 -16.89 24.14 -45.44
N ILE A 23 -18.00 24.77 -45.04
CA ILE A 23 -18.27 26.20 -45.26
C ILE A 23 -17.27 27.08 -44.49
N ASP A 24 -16.95 26.75 -43.24
CA ASP A 24 -16.00 27.52 -42.42
C ASP A 24 -14.56 27.35 -42.92
N LEU A 25 -14.24 26.17 -43.45
CA LEU A 25 -12.95 25.92 -44.09
C LEU A 25 -12.78 26.71 -45.39
N LEU A 26 -13.85 26.94 -46.17
CA LEU A 26 -13.79 27.84 -47.34
C LEU A 26 -13.42 29.28 -46.94
N ASN A 27 -13.91 29.75 -45.79
CA ASN A 27 -13.71 31.12 -45.32
C ASN A 27 -12.27 31.44 -44.86
N ILE A 28 -11.42 30.44 -44.65
CA ILE A 28 -10.06 30.61 -44.11
C ILE A 28 -8.91 30.47 -45.14
N ASN A 29 -9.22 30.60 -46.44
CA ASN A 29 -8.26 30.34 -47.54
C ASN A 29 -7.69 28.91 -47.50
N SER A 30 -8.55 27.92 -47.27
CA SER A 30 -8.15 26.50 -47.34
C SER A 30 -7.87 26.05 -48.78
N THR A 31 -7.10 24.98 -48.90
CA THR A 31 -6.68 24.38 -50.17
C THR A 31 -6.74 22.86 -50.08
N LEU A 32 -7.09 22.21 -51.19
CA LEU A 32 -7.14 20.75 -51.29
C LEU A 32 -5.80 20.20 -51.79
N GLN A 33 -5.13 19.42 -50.94
CA GLN A 33 -3.90 18.70 -51.26
C GLN A 33 -4.17 17.19 -51.28
N ILE A 34 -3.84 16.53 -52.38
CA ILE A 34 -4.01 15.08 -52.55
C ILE A 34 -2.63 14.44 -52.55
N GLY A 35 -2.32 13.72 -51.47
CA GLY A 35 -1.12 12.88 -51.39
C GLY A 35 -1.43 11.45 -51.83
N ASN A 36 -0.39 10.62 -51.96
CA ASN A 36 -0.53 9.21 -52.38
C ASN A 36 -1.52 8.43 -51.50
N ASN A 37 -1.47 8.65 -50.18
CA ASN A 37 -2.22 7.89 -49.18
C ASN A 37 -3.14 8.77 -48.30
N TYR A 38 -3.34 10.04 -48.63
CA TYR A 38 -4.16 10.96 -47.85
C TYR A 38 -4.75 12.10 -48.68
N ILE A 39 -5.85 12.68 -48.19
CA ILE A 39 -6.40 13.95 -48.59
C ILE A 39 -6.19 14.92 -47.43
N TYR A 40 -5.74 16.13 -47.72
CA TYR A 40 -5.69 17.24 -46.77
C TYR A 40 -6.50 18.41 -47.31
N TYR A 41 -7.33 19.01 -46.46
CA TYR A 41 -8.09 20.21 -46.77
C TYR A 41 -7.91 21.23 -45.65
N GLY A 42 -7.20 22.31 -45.92
CA GLY A 42 -6.82 23.28 -44.90
C GLY A 42 -5.83 24.31 -45.41
N GLN A 43 -5.29 25.12 -44.50
CA GLN A 43 -4.40 26.22 -44.85
C GLN A 43 -2.99 25.70 -45.20
N LEU A 44 -2.44 26.19 -46.32
CA LEU A 44 -1.07 25.90 -46.74
C LEU A 44 -0.26 27.19 -46.83
N HIS A 45 1.01 27.15 -46.43
CA HIS A 45 2.00 28.18 -46.75
C HIS A 45 3.15 27.54 -47.51
N LYS A 46 3.36 27.91 -48.78
CA LYS A 46 4.39 27.32 -49.66
C LYS A 46 4.31 25.77 -49.71
N ASN A 47 3.10 25.24 -49.86
CA ASN A 47 2.76 23.80 -49.86
C ASN A 47 2.97 23.03 -48.55
N ILE A 48 3.33 23.72 -47.46
CA ILE A 48 3.50 23.17 -46.11
C ILE A 48 2.24 23.46 -45.29
N LYS A 49 1.74 22.49 -44.52
CA LYS A 49 0.52 22.64 -43.69
C LYS A 49 0.76 23.61 -42.54
N GLN A 50 -0.18 24.53 -42.38
CA GLN A 50 -0.21 25.56 -41.34
C GLN A 50 -1.66 25.76 -40.87
N GLY A 51 -1.86 26.45 -39.76
CA GLY A 51 -3.19 26.88 -39.33
C GLY A 51 -4.18 25.72 -39.19
N ARG A 52 -5.45 25.93 -39.52
CA ARG A 52 -6.47 24.88 -39.42
C ARG A 52 -6.54 23.99 -40.66
N GLY A 53 -6.74 22.69 -40.46
CA GLY A 53 -7.03 21.77 -41.56
C GLY A 53 -7.43 20.35 -41.14
N ILE A 54 -8.15 19.68 -42.03
CA ILE A 54 -8.59 18.29 -41.94
C ILE A 54 -7.65 17.40 -42.76
N LEU A 55 -7.29 16.24 -42.23
CA LEU A 55 -6.56 15.19 -42.96
C LEU A 55 -7.30 13.87 -42.85
N GLN A 56 -7.60 13.26 -43.99
CA GLN A 56 -8.15 11.90 -44.10
C GLN A 56 -7.11 11.00 -44.78
N SER A 57 -6.76 9.88 -44.15
CA SER A 57 -5.83 8.90 -44.71
C SER A 57 -6.60 7.68 -45.25
N LEU A 58 -6.09 7.06 -46.32
CA LEU A 58 -6.71 5.86 -46.91
C LEU A 58 -6.78 4.65 -45.97
N ASN A 59 -5.99 4.64 -44.89
CA ASN A 59 -6.02 3.62 -43.84
C ASN A 59 -7.06 3.91 -42.74
N GLY A 60 -7.96 4.87 -42.93
CA GLY A 60 -9.00 5.25 -41.96
C GLY A 60 -8.56 6.25 -40.88
N ARG A 61 -7.27 6.62 -40.80
CA ARG A 61 -6.81 7.66 -39.88
C ARG A 61 -7.38 9.03 -40.27
N LYS A 62 -7.94 9.76 -39.31
CA LYS A 62 -8.42 11.14 -39.48
C LYS A 62 -7.72 12.08 -38.51
N TYR A 63 -7.58 13.34 -38.89
CA TYR A 63 -7.17 14.42 -37.98
C TYR A 63 -7.92 15.71 -38.34
N GLU A 64 -8.38 16.41 -37.31
CA GLU A 64 -8.95 17.75 -37.40
C GLU A 64 -8.24 18.62 -36.38
N GLY A 65 -7.65 19.73 -36.78
CA GLY A 65 -7.00 20.60 -35.80
C GLY A 65 -6.03 21.59 -36.41
N TYR A 66 -5.15 22.08 -35.56
CA TYR A 66 -4.11 23.02 -35.93
C TYR A 66 -2.83 22.31 -36.42
N TRP A 67 -2.15 22.96 -37.35
CA TRP A 67 -0.94 22.54 -38.02
C TRP A 67 0.10 23.66 -37.99
N LYS A 68 1.37 23.26 -37.92
CA LYS A 68 2.52 24.15 -38.03
C LYS A 68 3.68 23.38 -38.64
N ASN A 69 4.19 23.85 -39.78
CA ASN A 69 5.30 23.24 -40.49
C ASN A 69 5.10 21.73 -40.76
N ASP A 70 3.95 21.33 -41.32
CA ASP A 70 3.53 19.93 -41.55
C ASP A 70 3.38 19.04 -40.29
N LEU A 71 3.55 19.60 -39.09
CA LEU A 71 3.31 18.91 -37.82
C LEU A 71 2.00 19.39 -37.18
N LYS A 72 1.35 18.53 -36.40
CA LYS A 72 0.23 18.91 -35.53
C LYS A 72 0.75 19.77 -34.39
N ASP A 73 0.17 20.95 -34.19
CA ASP A 73 0.65 21.93 -33.21
C ASP A 73 -0.52 22.84 -32.82
N GLY A 74 -0.92 22.84 -31.54
CA GLY A 74 -2.19 23.42 -31.09
C GLY A 74 -3.26 22.37 -30.79
N TYR A 75 -4.52 22.78 -30.69
CA TYR A 75 -5.63 21.86 -30.37
C TYR A 75 -6.03 20.99 -31.59
N GLY A 76 -6.53 19.78 -31.34
CA GLY A 76 -7.07 18.93 -32.39
C GLY A 76 -7.64 17.60 -31.89
N TRP A 77 -8.37 16.95 -32.77
CA TRP A 77 -8.89 15.59 -32.64
C TRP A 77 -8.24 14.67 -33.68
N GLU A 78 -8.05 13.40 -33.30
CA GLU A 78 -7.46 12.36 -34.13
C GLU A 78 -8.19 11.03 -33.91
N GLN A 79 -8.68 10.44 -35.00
CA GLN A 79 -9.10 9.04 -35.03
C GLN A 79 -7.98 8.19 -35.64
N LEU A 80 -7.56 7.16 -34.92
CA LEU A 80 -6.58 6.18 -35.36
C LEU A 80 -7.27 5.03 -36.12
N PRO A 81 -6.56 4.31 -37.03
CA PRO A 81 -7.13 3.21 -37.82
C PRO A 81 -7.79 2.08 -37.01
N ASN A 82 -7.43 1.91 -35.75
CA ASN A 82 -8.01 0.91 -34.84
C ASN A 82 -9.28 1.39 -34.12
N GLY A 83 -9.76 2.62 -34.36
CA GLY A 83 -10.88 3.23 -33.65
C GLY A 83 -10.51 3.89 -32.31
N SER A 84 -9.24 3.93 -31.94
CA SER A 84 -8.79 4.78 -30.82
C SER A 84 -8.85 6.25 -31.21
N GLU A 85 -9.16 7.12 -30.25
CA GLU A 85 -9.29 8.57 -30.49
C GLU A 85 -8.47 9.38 -29.48
N TYR A 86 -7.96 10.53 -29.92
CA TYR A 86 -7.37 11.55 -29.05
C TYR A 86 -8.01 12.89 -29.36
N GLU A 87 -8.38 13.63 -28.31
CA GLU A 87 -8.78 15.02 -28.41
C GLU A 87 -7.97 15.84 -27.40
N GLY A 88 -7.27 16.87 -27.86
CA GLY A 88 -6.46 17.70 -26.97
C GLY A 88 -5.41 18.52 -27.70
N TYR A 89 -4.45 19.01 -26.93
CA TYR A 89 -3.33 19.76 -27.48
C TYR A 89 -2.25 18.84 -28.05
N TYR A 90 -1.60 19.32 -29.11
CA TYR A 90 -0.43 18.73 -29.76
C TYR A 90 0.72 19.74 -29.75
N PHE A 91 1.95 19.22 -29.74
CA PHE A 91 3.16 19.98 -30.01
C PHE A 91 4.11 19.11 -30.83
N GLN A 92 4.67 19.65 -31.92
CA GLN A 92 5.57 18.92 -32.83
C GLN A 92 5.04 17.53 -33.26
N GLY A 93 3.74 17.43 -33.55
CA GLY A 93 3.10 16.21 -34.04
C GLY A 93 2.68 15.21 -32.96
N LYS A 94 2.94 15.48 -31.66
CA LYS A 94 2.66 14.57 -30.54
C LYS A 94 1.69 15.17 -29.52
N PRO A 95 0.85 14.35 -28.84
CA PRO A 95 0.07 14.78 -27.68
C PRO A 95 0.90 15.53 -26.64
N HIS A 96 0.47 16.72 -26.24
CA HIS A 96 1.18 17.58 -25.29
C HIS A 96 0.18 18.48 -24.56
N GLY A 97 0.42 18.85 -23.30
CA GLY A 97 -0.54 19.67 -22.55
C GLY A 97 -1.75 18.86 -22.06
N LYS A 98 -2.97 19.39 -22.16
CA LYS A 98 -4.18 18.68 -21.75
C LYS A 98 -4.76 17.88 -22.92
N GLY A 99 -5.25 16.67 -22.66
CA GLY A 99 -5.95 15.87 -23.66
C GLY A 99 -6.68 14.66 -23.08
N LYS A 100 -7.70 14.21 -23.81
CA LYS A 100 -8.46 12.98 -23.62
C LYS A 100 -8.03 11.97 -24.68
N PHE A 101 -7.72 10.75 -24.27
CA PHE A 101 -7.54 9.60 -25.17
C PHE A 101 -8.60 8.55 -24.85
N ILE A 102 -9.22 8.00 -25.87
CA ILE A 102 -10.18 6.89 -25.79
C ILE A 102 -9.54 5.71 -26.54
N TRP A 103 -9.35 4.59 -25.84
CA TRP A 103 -8.89 3.36 -26.49
C TRP A 103 -10.07 2.65 -27.17
N ALA A 104 -9.80 1.93 -28.25
CA ALA A 104 -10.82 1.18 -29.00
C ALA A 104 -11.55 0.09 -28.18
N ASN A 105 -11.00 -0.29 -27.01
CA ASN A 105 -11.63 -1.18 -26.04
C ASN A 105 -12.61 -0.46 -25.08
N GLY A 106 -12.72 0.88 -25.16
CA GLY A 106 -13.58 1.71 -24.31
C GLY A 106 -12.88 2.34 -23.09
N GLU A 107 -11.62 1.97 -22.79
CA GLU A 107 -10.84 2.64 -21.74
C GLU A 107 -10.58 4.10 -22.10
N GLN A 108 -10.37 4.96 -21.10
CA GLN A 108 -10.17 6.40 -21.33
C GLN A 108 -9.06 6.97 -20.43
N TYR A 109 -8.34 7.98 -20.90
CA TYR A 109 -7.45 8.79 -20.08
C TYR A 109 -7.73 10.26 -20.32
N VAL A 110 -8.00 11.02 -19.27
CA VAL A 110 -8.21 12.46 -19.29
C VAL A 110 -7.14 13.09 -18.40
N GLY A 111 -6.20 13.83 -18.98
CA GLY A 111 -5.11 14.37 -18.17
C GLY A 111 -4.05 15.13 -18.94
N GLN A 112 -2.90 15.25 -18.29
CA GLN A 112 -1.72 15.89 -18.82
C GLN A 112 -0.86 14.92 -19.64
N TRP A 113 -0.26 15.47 -20.70
CA TRP A 113 0.57 14.81 -21.69
C TRP A 113 1.84 15.62 -21.92
N ASN A 114 2.94 14.95 -22.18
CA ASN A 114 4.20 15.56 -22.57
C ASN A 114 4.79 14.76 -23.72
N MET A 115 4.82 15.31 -24.94
CA MET A 115 5.48 14.70 -26.10
C MET A 115 5.06 13.24 -26.38
N GLY A 116 3.78 12.93 -26.20
CA GLY A 116 3.17 11.62 -26.42
C GLY A 116 3.17 10.68 -25.21
N ILE A 117 3.72 11.08 -24.05
CA ILE A 117 3.63 10.31 -22.80
C ILE A 117 2.68 10.95 -21.80
N LYS A 118 1.94 10.13 -21.04
CA LYS A 118 1.12 10.59 -19.90
C LYS A 118 2.04 10.99 -18.75
N GLU A 119 1.93 12.24 -18.31
CA GLU A 119 2.81 12.84 -17.30
C GLU A 119 2.08 14.00 -16.59
N GLY A 120 2.26 14.13 -15.28
CA GLY A 120 1.55 15.13 -14.46
C GLY A 120 0.26 14.57 -13.84
N LYS A 121 -0.81 15.36 -13.80
CA LYS A 121 -2.11 14.93 -13.24
C LYS A 121 -3.02 14.36 -14.33
N GLY A 122 -3.69 13.25 -14.03
CA GLY A 122 -4.66 12.62 -14.94
C GLY A 122 -5.53 11.55 -14.29
N ILE A 123 -6.66 11.28 -14.93
CA ILE A 123 -7.60 10.21 -14.59
C ILE A 123 -7.57 9.18 -15.71
N TRP A 124 -7.36 7.92 -15.39
CA TRP A 124 -7.60 6.79 -16.27
C TRP A 124 -8.86 6.06 -15.82
N TYR A 125 -9.75 5.78 -16.76
CA TYR A 125 -10.91 4.93 -16.61
C TYR A 125 -10.63 3.61 -17.31
N GLY A 126 -10.57 2.53 -16.54
CA GLY A 126 -10.50 1.17 -17.04
C GLY A 126 -11.88 0.63 -17.40
N LEU A 127 -11.94 -0.68 -17.64
CA LEU A 127 -13.20 -1.38 -17.85
C LEU A 127 -13.92 -1.66 -16.53
N ASN A 128 -15.22 -1.97 -16.59
CA ASN A 128 -16.02 -2.41 -15.43
C ASN A 128 -16.03 -1.44 -14.22
N GLY A 129 -15.85 -0.14 -14.45
CA GLY A 129 -15.83 0.88 -13.39
C GLY A 129 -14.51 1.00 -12.63
N GLU A 130 -13.44 0.33 -13.10
CA GLU A 130 -12.08 0.57 -12.61
C GLU A 130 -11.62 2.01 -12.96
N TYR A 131 -10.94 2.69 -12.05
CA TYR A 131 -10.30 3.97 -12.37
C TYR A 131 -9.09 4.27 -11.49
N TYR A 132 -8.14 5.03 -12.02
CA TYR A 132 -7.04 5.67 -11.30
C TYR A 132 -7.10 7.19 -11.49
N GLN A 133 -7.13 7.95 -10.41
CA GLN A 133 -7.00 9.42 -10.41
C GLN A 133 -5.77 9.82 -9.61
N GLY A 134 -4.76 10.43 -10.24
CA GLY A 134 -3.56 10.80 -9.50
C GLY A 134 -2.44 11.36 -10.35
N GLN A 135 -1.23 11.17 -9.85
CA GLN A 135 0.02 11.56 -10.49
C GLN A 135 0.52 10.49 -11.45
N TRP A 136 1.08 10.94 -12.57
CA TRP A 136 1.58 10.14 -13.68
C TRP A 136 3.00 10.56 -14.03
N LYS A 137 3.84 9.59 -14.36
CA LYS A 137 5.18 9.82 -14.89
C LYS A 137 5.51 8.71 -15.90
N ALA A 138 6.01 9.09 -17.07
CA ALA A 138 6.41 8.14 -18.13
C ALA A 138 5.36 7.03 -18.41
N ASN A 139 4.10 7.41 -18.57
CA ASN A 139 2.95 6.51 -18.77
C ASN A 139 2.51 5.63 -17.58
N GLN A 140 3.09 5.80 -16.39
CA GLN A 140 2.80 4.99 -15.21
C GLN A 140 2.22 5.82 -14.07
N ALA A 141 1.33 5.22 -13.28
CA ALA A 141 0.87 5.78 -12.02
C ALA A 141 2.04 5.86 -11.03
N GLN A 142 2.39 7.07 -10.59
CA GLN A 142 3.54 7.31 -9.71
C GLN A 142 3.30 8.58 -8.88
N GLY A 143 3.54 8.51 -7.56
CA GLY A 143 3.18 9.54 -6.60
C GLY A 143 1.81 9.28 -5.96
N PHE A 144 1.23 10.30 -5.31
CA PHE A 144 -0.06 10.16 -4.64
C PHE A 144 -1.22 10.07 -5.64
N GLY A 145 -2.14 9.14 -5.40
CA GLY A 145 -3.35 8.94 -6.20
C GLY A 145 -4.41 8.09 -5.49
N GLU A 146 -5.57 8.00 -6.14
CA GLU A 146 -6.70 7.18 -5.77
C GLU A 146 -6.94 6.13 -6.86
N TYR A 147 -7.17 4.88 -6.47
CA TYR A 147 -7.37 3.74 -7.37
C TYR A 147 -8.53 2.88 -6.87
N VAL A 148 -9.50 2.62 -7.75
CA VAL A 148 -10.61 1.69 -7.49
C VAL A 148 -10.51 0.53 -8.48
N GLN A 149 -10.41 -0.69 -7.96
CA GLN A 149 -10.37 -1.92 -8.74
C GLN A 149 -11.13 -3.03 -8.01
N ASN A 150 -12.00 -3.77 -8.72
CA ASN A 150 -12.75 -4.92 -8.20
C ASN A 150 -13.59 -4.62 -6.92
N GLY A 151 -13.96 -3.35 -6.70
CA GLY A 151 -14.67 -2.88 -5.52
C GLY A 151 -13.79 -2.56 -4.30
N ASN A 152 -12.48 -2.77 -4.38
CA ASN A 152 -11.52 -2.23 -3.42
C ASN A 152 -11.13 -0.80 -3.84
N LYS A 153 -10.86 0.07 -2.87
CA LYS A 153 -10.38 1.44 -3.08
C LYS A 153 -9.07 1.64 -2.31
N TYR A 154 -8.04 2.13 -2.98
CA TYR A 154 -6.78 2.57 -2.35
C TYR A 154 -6.57 4.06 -2.56
N ILE A 155 -6.14 4.77 -1.52
CA ILE A 155 -5.75 6.18 -1.55
C ILE A 155 -4.35 6.27 -0.95
N GLY A 156 -3.35 6.68 -1.72
CA GLY A 156 -1.99 6.71 -1.22
C GLY A 156 -0.93 6.83 -2.30
N ASN A 157 0.29 6.47 -1.94
CA ASN A 157 1.46 6.60 -2.80
C ASN A 157 1.64 5.37 -3.72
N PHE A 158 1.99 5.64 -4.97
CA PHE A 158 2.27 4.66 -6.00
C PHE A 158 3.70 4.78 -6.51
N LEU A 159 4.29 3.63 -6.84
CA LEU A 159 5.49 3.54 -7.66
C LEU A 159 5.19 2.55 -8.79
N ASN A 160 5.13 3.05 -10.03
CA ASN A 160 4.97 2.24 -11.24
C ASN A 160 3.74 1.31 -11.18
N TRP A 161 2.56 1.88 -10.85
CA TRP A 161 1.28 1.19 -10.58
C TRP A 161 1.21 0.35 -9.29
N ILE A 162 2.30 0.22 -8.54
CA ILE A 162 2.35 -0.60 -7.32
C ILE A 162 2.24 0.30 -6.09
N LYS A 163 1.35 -0.02 -5.14
CA LYS A 163 1.22 0.69 -3.85
C LYS A 163 2.58 0.68 -3.12
N ASN A 164 3.08 1.84 -2.73
CA ASN A 164 4.42 1.99 -2.16
C ASN A 164 4.52 3.27 -1.31
N GLY A 165 4.96 3.17 -0.07
CA GLY A 165 4.89 4.25 0.93
C GLY A 165 3.53 4.27 1.63
N GLU A 166 3.16 5.41 2.21
CA GLU A 166 1.94 5.56 3.00
C GLU A 166 0.66 5.51 2.12
N GLY A 167 -0.38 4.85 2.62
CA GLY A 167 -1.71 4.83 2.03
C GLY A 167 -2.78 4.17 2.90
N GLU A 168 -4.03 4.33 2.50
CA GLU A 168 -5.23 3.74 3.08
C GLU A 168 -5.94 2.88 2.03
N GLU A 169 -6.38 1.67 2.41
CA GLU A 169 -7.14 0.76 1.58
C GLU A 169 -8.46 0.39 2.24
N PHE A 170 -9.55 0.55 1.48
CA PHE A 170 -10.90 0.14 1.81
C PHE A 170 -11.21 -1.10 0.97
N PHE A 171 -11.50 -2.21 1.63
CA PHE A 171 -11.77 -3.48 0.98
C PHE A 171 -13.26 -3.64 0.71
N LYS A 172 -13.63 -4.34 -0.37
CA LYS A 172 -15.02 -4.63 -0.75
C LYS A 172 -15.85 -5.32 0.35
N ASN A 173 -15.19 -6.03 1.27
CA ASN A 173 -15.82 -6.69 2.42
C ASN A 173 -16.10 -5.75 3.61
N GLY A 174 -15.72 -4.47 3.53
CA GLY A 174 -15.86 -3.47 4.60
C GLY A 174 -14.68 -3.39 5.56
N ASP A 175 -13.63 -4.22 5.38
CA ASP A 175 -12.38 -4.07 6.11
C ASP A 175 -11.62 -2.82 5.61
N ARG A 176 -10.66 -2.34 6.41
CA ARG A 176 -9.81 -1.19 6.08
C ARG A 176 -8.40 -1.34 6.64
N TYR A 177 -7.39 -0.95 5.88
CA TYR A 177 -6.00 -0.81 6.35
C TYR A 177 -5.52 0.62 6.14
N GLN A 178 -4.77 1.18 7.09
CA GLN A 178 -4.00 2.40 6.91
C GLN A 178 -2.55 2.16 7.37
N GLY A 179 -1.56 2.59 6.58
CA GLY A 179 -0.16 2.40 6.94
C GLY A 179 0.78 2.41 5.75
N ASN A 180 1.98 1.88 5.95
CA ASN A 180 3.00 1.80 4.92
C ASN A 180 2.85 0.55 4.04
N TYR A 181 3.20 0.69 2.77
CA TYR A 181 3.21 -0.36 1.76
C TYR A 181 4.60 -0.49 1.12
N VAL A 182 5.01 -1.73 0.84
CA VAL A 182 6.16 -2.02 -0.02
C VAL A 182 5.73 -3.09 -1.02
N ASN A 183 5.98 -2.84 -2.31
CA ASN A 183 5.66 -3.75 -3.41
C ASN A 183 4.19 -4.23 -3.42
N GLY A 184 3.24 -3.36 -3.06
CA GLY A 184 1.81 -3.67 -3.04
C GLY A 184 1.30 -4.30 -1.73
N LEU A 185 2.18 -4.62 -0.79
CA LEU A 185 1.85 -5.32 0.46
C LEU A 185 2.07 -4.41 1.69
N PRO A 186 1.22 -4.52 2.73
CA PRO A 186 1.48 -3.90 4.04
C PRO A 186 2.88 -4.19 4.56
N HIS A 187 3.60 -3.14 4.97
CA HIS A 187 4.99 -3.21 5.42
C HIS A 187 5.31 -2.07 6.39
N GLY A 188 6.11 -2.33 7.42
CA GLY A 188 6.37 -1.33 8.46
C GLY A 188 5.14 -1.17 9.37
N TYR A 189 4.99 0.00 9.99
CA TYR A 189 3.87 0.24 10.90
C TYR A 189 2.55 0.49 10.14
N GLY A 190 1.45 -0.07 10.66
CA GLY A 190 0.10 0.20 10.17
C GLY A 190 -1.00 -0.27 11.12
N GLU A 191 -2.24 0.03 10.73
CA GLU A 191 -3.46 -0.28 11.46
C GLU A 191 -4.47 -0.95 10.55
N TYR A 192 -5.03 -2.07 11.00
CA TYR A 192 -6.05 -2.85 10.30
C TYR A 192 -7.35 -2.82 11.11
N PHE A 193 -8.45 -2.53 10.44
CA PHE A 193 -9.80 -2.46 11.00
C PHE A 193 -10.66 -3.48 10.27
N TRP A 194 -11.20 -4.44 11.00
CA TRP A 194 -12.12 -5.41 10.42
C TRP A 194 -13.56 -4.91 10.51
N VAL A 195 -14.40 -5.25 9.54
CA VAL A 195 -15.83 -4.90 9.49
C VAL A 195 -16.61 -5.41 10.72
N ASN A 196 -16.11 -6.48 11.37
CA ASN A 196 -16.66 -7.02 12.62
C ASN A 196 -16.31 -6.18 13.88
N GLY A 197 -15.58 -5.07 13.72
CA GLY A 197 -15.16 -4.18 14.79
C GLY A 197 -13.85 -4.56 15.47
N ALA A 198 -13.19 -5.67 15.09
CA ALA A 198 -11.85 -5.97 15.55
C ALA A 198 -10.83 -4.96 14.98
N GLN A 199 -9.71 -4.79 15.67
CA GLN A 199 -8.66 -3.83 15.29
C GLN A 199 -7.27 -4.41 15.56
N PHE A 200 -6.30 -4.08 14.72
CA PHE A 200 -4.88 -4.35 14.94
C PHE A 200 -4.06 -3.10 14.66
N GLN A 201 -3.03 -2.88 15.47
CA GLN A 201 -2.13 -1.73 15.40
C GLN A 201 -0.71 -2.24 15.68
N GLY A 202 0.20 -2.18 14.71
CA GLY A 202 1.54 -2.76 14.88
C GLY A 202 2.33 -2.84 13.59
N TYR A 203 3.40 -3.65 13.59
CA TYR A 203 4.25 -3.82 12.42
C TYR A 203 3.77 -4.95 11.50
N PHE A 204 4.05 -4.76 10.21
CA PHE A 204 3.81 -5.69 9.13
C PHE A 204 5.10 -5.92 8.34
N LYS A 205 5.26 -7.12 7.79
CA LYS A 205 6.28 -7.46 6.80
C LYS A 205 5.65 -8.37 5.77
N GLU A 206 5.75 -7.99 4.50
CA GLU A 206 5.22 -8.76 3.35
C GLU A 206 3.72 -9.11 3.51
N GLY A 207 2.95 -8.18 4.08
CA GLY A 207 1.51 -8.34 4.33
C GLY A 207 1.14 -9.09 5.62
N LEU A 208 2.10 -9.68 6.33
CA LEU A 208 1.87 -10.43 7.58
C LEU A 208 2.24 -9.60 8.81
N ARG A 209 1.49 -9.74 9.91
CA ARG A 209 1.82 -9.08 11.18
C ARG A 209 3.11 -9.64 11.77
N CYS A 210 3.98 -8.75 12.24
CA CYS A 210 5.29 -9.08 12.83
C CYS A 210 5.68 -8.10 13.94
N GLY A 211 6.67 -8.43 14.75
CA GLY A 211 7.19 -7.54 15.80
C GLY A 211 6.11 -7.15 16.81
N LYS A 212 6.20 -5.95 17.39
CA LYS A 212 5.22 -5.47 18.38
C LYS A 212 3.88 -5.14 17.71
N GLY A 213 2.79 -5.56 18.34
CA GLY A 213 1.44 -5.17 17.94
C GLY A 213 0.42 -5.27 19.07
N ILE A 214 -0.68 -4.53 18.89
CA ILE A 214 -1.88 -4.55 19.73
C ILE A 214 -3.04 -5.05 18.86
N TRP A 215 -3.77 -6.05 19.33
CA TRP A 215 -5.01 -6.53 18.72
C TRP A 215 -6.17 -6.39 19.70
N LYS A 216 -7.32 -5.92 19.23
CA LYS A 216 -8.59 -5.85 19.98
C LYS A 216 -9.64 -6.66 19.23
N ARG A 217 -10.42 -7.48 19.95
CA ARG A 217 -11.51 -8.28 19.36
C ARG A 217 -12.71 -7.45 18.91
N SER A 218 -12.97 -6.32 19.57
CA SER A 218 -14.03 -5.38 19.21
C SER A 218 -13.67 -3.95 19.65
N ASN A 219 -14.35 -2.96 19.09
CA ASN A 219 -14.38 -1.58 19.58
C ASN A 219 -15.31 -1.40 20.80
N LYS A 220 -16.22 -2.34 21.06
CA LYS A 220 -17.10 -2.34 22.24
C LYS A 220 -16.33 -2.82 23.47
N LEU A 221 -16.51 -2.13 24.60
CA LEU A 221 -15.89 -2.48 25.88
C LEU A 221 -16.88 -3.23 26.80
N PRO A 222 -16.41 -4.19 27.62
CA PRO A 222 -15.05 -4.75 27.63
C PRO A 222 -14.81 -5.66 26.40
N THR A 223 -13.56 -5.69 25.92
CA THR A 223 -13.12 -6.54 24.80
C THR A 223 -11.93 -7.39 25.23
N ASP A 224 -11.79 -8.57 24.61
CA ASP A 224 -10.50 -9.24 24.58
C ASP A 224 -9.49 -8.35 23.84
N PHE A 225 -8.26 -8.29 24.33
CA PHE A 225 -7.15 -7.69 23.61
C PHE A 225 -5.83 -8.43 23.87
N TYR A 226 -4.91 -8.32 22.92
CA TYR A 226 -3.53 -8.77 23.04
C TYR A 226 -2.59 -7.60 22.78
N GLN A 227 -1.50 -7.51 23.53
CA GLN A 227 -0.38 -6.62 23.28
C GLN A 227 0.90 -7.43 23.44
N GLY A 228 1.70 -7.55 22.38
CA GLY A 228 2.92 -8.35 22.44
C GLY A 228 3.59 -8.52 21.09
N ASP A 229 4.49 -9.47 21.04
CA ASP A 229 5.22 -9.83 19.82
C ASP A 229 4.39 -10.73 18.88
N TYR A 230 4.68 -10.60 17.58
CA TYR A 230 4.12 -11.35 16.46
C TYR A 230 5.23 -11.84 15.53
N GLN A 231 5.02 -13.00 14.91
CA GLN A 231 5.82 -13.51 13.81
C GLN A 231 4.88 -14.23 12.85
N GLU A 232 4.91 -13.86 11.57
CA GLU A 232 4.10 -14.47 10.50
C GLU A 232 2.62 -14.62 10.90
N ASP A 233 1.99 -13.50 11.27
CA ASP A 233 0.61 -13.41 11.74
C ASP A 233 0.27 -14.06 13.09
N ARG A 234 1.19 -14.81 13.71
CA ARG A 234 0.96 -15.54 14.96
C ARG A 234 1.61 -14.83 16.14
N LYS A 235 0.97 -14.86 17.32
CA LYS A 235 1.61 -14.41 18.57
C LYS A 235 2.79 -15.31 18.88
N ASN A 236 3.96 -14.71 19.06
CA ASN A 236 5.23 -15.38 19.35
C ASN A 236 6.08 -14.44 20.20
N GLY A 237 6.83 -14.93 21.18
CA GLY A 237 7.57 -14.07 22.12
C GLY A 237 6.70 -13.58 23.27
N TYR A 238 7.09 -12.49 23.94
CA TYR A 238 6.40 -12.03 25.15
C TYR A 238 5.15 -11.23 24.81
N GLY A 239 4.06 -11.50 25.52
CA GLY A 239 2.80 -10.79 25.34
C GLY A 239 1.92 -10.75 26.59
N ILE A 240 0.99 -9.81 26.55
CA ILE A 240 -0.09 -9.64 27.51
C ILE A 240 -1.40 -9.89 26.76
N TYR A 241 -2.17 -10.87 27.21
CA TYR A 241 -3.54 -11.07 26.74
C TYR A 241 -4.50 -10.72 27.87
N LYS A 242 -5.51 -9.89 27.61
CA LYS A 242 -6.63 -9.67 28.54
C LYS A 242 -7.91 -10.16 27.89
N TRP A 243 -8.75 -10.84 28.65
CA TRP A 243 -10.08 -11.27 28.24
C TRP A 243 -11.12 -10.25 28.68
N ALA A 244 -12.24 -10.17 27.96
CA ALA A 244 -13.35 -9.28 28.29
C ALA A 244 -13.96 -9.53 29.68
N ASN A 245 -13.77 -10.71 30.26
CA ASN A 245 -14.23 -11.08 31.60
C ASN A 245 -13.29 -10.60 32.74
N GLY A 246 -12.21 -9.86 32.42
CA GLY A 246 -11.24 -9.36 33.40
C GLY A 246 -10.01 -10.24 33.61
N ASN A 247 -10.02 -11.51 33.17
CA ASN A 247 -8.84 -12.36 33.24
C ASN A 247 -7.68 -11.75 32.41
N GLN A 248 -6.44 -12.03 32.82
CA GLN A 248 -5.23 -11.57 32.12
C GLN A 248 -4.12 -12.62 32.18
N TYR A 249 -3.44 -12.86 31.06
CA TYR A 249 -2.20 -13.62 30.99
C TYR A 249 -1.03 -12.69 30.60
N LYS A 250 0.11 -12.86 31.24
CA LYS A 250 1.39 -12.19 30.93
C LYS A 250 2.47 -13.25 30.80
N GLY A 251 3.09 -13.43 29.64
CA GLY A 251 4.11 -14.47 29.48
C GLY A 251 4.52 -14.70 28.04
N GLN A 252 5.28 -15.77 27.80
CA GLN A 252 5.69 -16.13 26.45
C GLN A 252 4.52 -16.76 25.67
N PHE A 253 4.59 -16.62 24.35
CA PHE A 253 3.73 -17.23 23.34
C PHE A 253 4.59 -17.92 22.28
N VAL A 254 4.10 -19.04 21.76
CA VAL A 254 4.66 -19.70 20.57
C VAL A 254 3.48 -20.17 19.71
N ASN A 255 3.42 -19.69 18.46
CA ASN A 255 2.35 -20.01 17.50
C ASN A 255 0.94 -19.84 18.10
N ASP A 256 0.65 -18.67 18.67
CA ASP A 256 -0.60 -18.30 19.36
C ASP A 256 -0.90 -19.00 20.70
N TYR A 257 -0.15 -20.05 21.06
CA TYR A 257 -0.30 -20.73 22.34
C TYR A 257 0.55 -20.08 23.44
N LYS A 258 -0.01 -19.98 24.66
CA LYS A 258 0.78 -19.70 25.87
C LYS A 258 1.90 -20.73 26.00
N HIS A 259 3.11 -20.25 26.24
CA HIS A 259 4.34 -21.04 26.29
C HIS A 259 5.29 -20.48 27.34
N GLY A 260 6.34 -21.22 27.70
CA GLY A 260 7.40 -20.75 28.62
C GLY A 260 6.87 -20.28 29.98
N TYR A 261 7.63 -19.47 30.69
CA TYR A 261 7.15 -18.88 31.95
C TYR A 261 6.05 -17.84 31.69
N GLY A 262 4.98 -17.87 32.49
CA GLY A 262 3.88 -16.93 32.40
C GLY A 262 2.97 -16.90 33.64
N GLU A 263 2.36 -15.75 33.85
CA GLU A 263 1.43 -15.44 34.95
C GLU A 263 0.01 -15.34 34.40
N MET A 264 -0.92 -16.13 34.92
CA MET A 264 -2.36 -15.94 34.77
C MET A 264 -2.89 -15.22 36.00
N ILE A 265 -3.69 -14.19 35.78
CA ILE A 265 -4.40 -13.38 36.78
C ILE A 265 -5.88 -13.53 36.45
N TYR A 266 -6.65 -14.09 37.37
CA TYR A 266 -8.09 -14.26 37.22
C TYR A 266 -8.87 -13.06 37.77
N PHE A 267 -10.12 -12.89 37.34
CA PHE A 267 -10.97 -11.76 37.72
C PHE A 267 -11.30 -11.70 39.23
N ASP A 268 -11.18 -12.83 39.94
CA ASP A 268 -11.31 -12.98 41.38
C ASP A 268 -10.04 -12.62 42.17
N GLY A 269 -8.97 -12.22 41.46
CA GLY A 269 -7.67 -11.89 42.05
C GLY A 269 -6.72 -13.08 42.23
N GLN A 270 -7.13 -14.32 41.92
CA GLN A 270 -6.22 -15.47 41.96
C GLN A 270 -5.09 -15.30 40.93
N ILE A 271 -3.84 -15.50 41.34
CA ILE A 271 -2.67 -15.51 40.44
C ILE A 271 -2.04 -16.91 40.41
N VAL A 272 -1.93 -17.46 39.20
CA VAL A 272 -1.26 -18.73 38.92
C VAL A 272 -0.04 -18.45 38.05
N LYS A 273 1.15 -18.72 38.56
CA LYS A 273 2.43 -18.53 37.86
C LYS A 273 3.03 -19.87 37.51
N GLY A 274 3.73 -19.99 36.39
CA GLY A 274 4.35 -21.27 36.05
C GLY A 274 4.84 -21.38 34.62
N ASN A 275 5.29 -22.59 34.29
CA ASN A 275 5.68 -22.95 32.93
C ASN A 275 4.46 -23.43 32.14
N TRP A 276 4.31 -22.92 30.91
CA TRP A 276 3.23 -23.23 29.99
C TRP A 276 3.76 -23.97 28.76
N GLN A 277 3.01 -24.95 28.28
CA GLN A 277 3.31 -25.69 27.05
C GLN A 277 2.01 -25.91 26.27
N LYS A 278 1.99 -25.47 24.99
CA LYS A 278 0.83 -25.58 24.08
C LYS A 278 -0.48 -25.10 24.71
N GLY A 279 -0.45 -24.01 25.48
CA GLY A 279 -1.61 -23.40 26.12
C GLY A 279 -1.98 -23.95 27.51
N LYS A 280 -1.41 -25.07 27.94
CA LYS A 280 -1.61 -25.69 29.26
C LYS A 280 -0.47 -25.33 30.21
N ILE A 281 -0.75 -25.22 31.50
CA ILE A 281 0.30 -25.10 32.53
C ILE A 281 0.85 -26.51 32.85
N ILE A 282 2.15 -26.63 33.08
CA ILE A 282 2.84 -27.91 33.39
C ILE A 282 3.46 -27.93 34.79
N ASN A 283 4.01 -26.80 35.25
CA ASN A 283 4.52 -26.62 36.61
C ASN A 283 3.86 -25.37 37.17
N GLN A 284 3.07 -25.48 38.25
CA GLN A 284 2.26 -24.38 38.79
C GLN A 284 2.74 -23.94 40.17
N LEU A 285 2.73 -22.63 40.39
CA LEU A 285 2.79 -21.97 41.69
C LEU A 285 1.49 -21.17 41.83
N THR A 286 0.67 -21.53 42.82
CA THR A 286 -0.65 -20.93 43.01
C THR A 286 -0.61 -19.98 44.20
N THR A 287 -1.12 -18.76 44.02
CA THR A 287 -1.38 -17.86 45.14
C THR A 287 -2.86 -17.92 45.51
N GLN A 288 -3.15 -17.85 46.81
CA GLN A 288 -4.52 -17.65 47.28
C GLN A 288 -5.00 -16.23 46.94
N PRO A 289 -6.32 -16.00 46.79
CA PRO A 289 -6.85 -14.65 46.60
C PRO A 289 -6.44 -13.71 47.74
N MET A 290 -6.43 -12.41 47.46
CA MET A 290 -6.06 -11.40 48.45
C MET A 290 -7.11 -11.34 49.56
N ILE A 291 -6.80 -11.89 50.73
CA ILE A 291 -7.59 -11.69 51.95
C ILE A 291 -7.15 -10.36 52.56
N GLN A 292 -8.08 -9.42 52.69
CA GLN A 292 -7.89 -8.21 53.49
C GLN A 292 -7.87 -8.64 54.96
N ASP A 293 -6.77 -8.39 55.67
CA ASP A 293 -6.75 -8.54 57.12
C ASP A 293 -7.38 -7.32 57.81
N ASP A 294 -7.73 -7.48 59.10
CA ASP A 294 -8.35 -6.43 59.92
C ASP A 294 -7.45 -5.19 60.11
N ASN A 295 -6.19 -5.23 59.65
CA ASN A 295 -5.20 -4.15 59.72
C ASN A 295 -4.94 -3.49 58.35
N ASN A 296 -5.74 -3.76 57.32
CA ASN A 296 -5.58 -3.22 55.97
C ASN A 296 -4.25 -3.64 55.27
N GLN A 297 -3.60 -4.72 55.69
CA GLN A 297 -2.45 -5.30 55.01
C GLN A 297 -2.85 -6.38 54.00
N TYR A 298 -2.16 -6.37 52.85
CA TYR A 298 -2.38 -7.29 51.74
C TYR A 298 -1.36 -8.44 51.79
N ASN A 299 -1.75 -9.58 52.37
CA ASN A 299 -0.86 -10.73 52.52
C ASN A 299 -0.98 -11.71 51.34
N ILE A 300 0.12 -11.92 50.60
CA ILE A 300 0.18 -12.91 49.51
C ILE A 300 0.68 -14.25 50.06
N LYS A 301 -0.20 -15.24 50.15
CA LYS A 301 0.17 -16.62 50.50
C LYS A 301 0.53 -17.40 49.23
N ILE A 302 1.82 -17.63 49.02
CA ILE A 302 2.33 -18.52 47.96
C ILE A 302 2.14 -19.96 48.43
N ILE A 303 1.44 -20.78 47.64
CA ILE A 303 1.37 -22.23 47.82
C ILE A 303 2.23 -22.85 46.72
N ASP A 304 3.43 -23.29 47.10
CA ASP A 304 4.22 -24.24 46.33
C ASP A 304 3.80 -25.65 46.76
N GLU A 305 3.09 -26.36 45.90
CA GLU A 305 2.63 -27.73 46.17
C GLU A 305 3.74 -28.77 45.90
N THR A 306 4.95 -28.35 45.52
CA THR A 306 5.99 -29.24 44.98
C THR A 306 7.31 -29.30 45.76
N ILE A 307 7.68 -28.30 46.57
CA ILE A 307 8.95 -28.34 47.33
C ILE A 307 8.80 -27.78 48.76
N GLN A 308 9.08 -28.59 49.77
CA GLN A 308 9.34 -28.11 51.14
C GLN A 308 10.79 -27.63 51.28
N LEU A 309 11.01 -26.32 51.35
CA LEU A 309 12.25 -25.73 51.86
C LEU A 309 11.91 -24.58 52.83
N PRO A 310 12.54 -24.51 54.02
CA PRO A 310 12.26 -23.46 55.00
C PRO A 310 12.87 -22.13 54.57
N ILE A 311 12.02 -21.12 54.35
CA ILE A 311 12.45 -19.74 54.09
C ILE A 311 12.52 -18.99 55.42
N ASN A 312 13.71 -18.53 55.79
CA ASN A 312 13.91 -17.69 56.97
C ASN A 312 13.84 -16.21 56.57
N THR A 313 12.78 -15.52 57.00
CA THR A 313 12.47 -14.14 56.57
C THR A 313 12.98 -13.09 57.56
N ILE A 314 14.19 -12.58 57.33
CA ILE A 314 14.64 -11.30 57.90
C ILE A 314 15.31 -10.47 56.79
N GLN A 315 14.84 -9.22 56.64
CA GLN A 315 15.16 -8.23 55.59
C GLN A 315 14.58 -8.51 54.18
N ASN A 316 14.02 -7.45 53.58
CA ASN A 316 13.35 -7.45 52.27
C ASN A 316 14.33 -7.59 51.08
N LYS A 317 15.04 -8.72 51.01
CA LYS A 317 15.80 -9.19 49.84
C LYS A 317 15.66 -10.70 49.72
N ILE A 318 15.18 -11.19 48.59
CA ILE A 318 15.26 -12.62 48.26
C ILE A 318 16.68 -12.91 47.79
N ILE A 319 17.49 -13.56 48.63
CA ILE A 319 18.76 -14.16 48.24
C ILE A 319 18.49 -15.62 47.89
N LEU A 320 18.65 -15.97 46.61
CA LEU A 320 18.60 -17.35 46.16
C LEU A 320 19.91 -18.04 46.57
N LYS A 321 19.87 -18.88 47.61
CA LYS A 321 20.93 -19.88 47.84
C LYS A 321 20.76 -21.00 46.82
N ILE A 322 21.57 -20.97 45.78
CA ILE A 322 21.82 -22.14 44.93
C ILE A 322 22.68 -23.11 45.77
N PRO A 323 22.33 -24.41 45.88
CA PRO A 323 23.21 -25.37 46.55
C PRO A 323 24.53 -25.51 45.79
N ASP A 324 25.63 -25.66 46.53
CA ASP A 324 26.96 -25.79 45.95
C ASP A 324 27.01 -27.00 45.00
N VAL A 325 27.39 -26.74 43.75
CA VAL A 325 27.75 -27.78 42.79
C VAL A 325 29.17 -28.19 43.12
N GLU A 326 29.35 -29.38 43.71
CA GLU A 326 30.67 -29.96 43.85
C GLU A 326 31.35 -30.12 42.48
N GLN A 327 32.64 -29.80 42.46
CA GLN A 327 33.37 -29.52 41.23
C GLN A 327 33.72 -30.81 40.46
N SER A 328 33.43 -30.83 39.16
CA SER A 328 34.22 -31.61 38.20
C SER A 328 34.80 -30.68 37.13
N SER A 329 35.97 -30.13 37.46
CA SER A 329 37.05 -29.64 36.58
C SER A 329 36.76 -28.64 35.43
N ASN A 330 37.51 -27.53 35.48
CA ASN A 330 38.17 -26.86 34.35
C ASN A 330 37.30 -26.17 33.26
N GLN A 331 37.00 -24.87 33.41
CA GLN A 331 37.95 -23.78 33.08
C GLN A 331 37.34 -22.36 33.19
N GLN A 332 38.14 -21.46 33.77
CA GLN A 332 38.11 -20.00 33.85
C GLN A 332 36.97 -19.19 33.18
N THR A 333 36.25 -18.46 34.03
CA THR A 333 35.48 -17.25 33.67
C THR A 333 36.37 -16.11 33.18
N LYS A 334 35.92 -15.34 32.19
CA LYS A 334 36.21 -13.89 32.05
C LYS A 334 35.07 -13.18 31.31
N TYR A 335 34.54 -12.12 31.92
CA TYR A 335 33.78 -11.08 31.21
C TYR A 335 34.74 -9.93 30.87
N LEU A 336 34.69 -9.40 29.63
CA LEU A 336 34.57 -7.96 29.36
C LEU A 336 34.56 -7.63 27.85
N ASN A 337 33.94 -6.48 27.59
CA ASN A 337 33.72 -5.67 26.38
C ASN A 337 35.05 -5.15 25.74
N PRO A 338 35.04 -4.25 24.74
CA PRO A 338 34.76 -4.40 23.29
C PRO A 338 35.99 -4.10 22.37
N ASN A 339 35.80 -4.20 21.04
CA ASN A 339 36.67 -3.73 19.94
C ASN A 339 38.08 -4.33 19.79
N ILE A 340 38.44 -4.75 18.57
CA ILE A 340 39.59 -4.27 17.78
C ILE A 340 39.57 -4.96 16.39
N PHE A 341 40.00 -4.25 15.35
CA PHE A 341 40.20 -4.74 13.99
C PHE A 341 41.36 -5.74 13.91
N ASP A 342 41.34 -6.66 12.94
CA ASP A 342 42.37 -6.63 11.88
C ASP A 342 42.09 -7.60 10.72
N ASP A 343 42.53 -7.18 9.53
CA ASP A 343 42.30 -7.83 8.25
C ASP A 343 43.15 -9.09 8.01
N LYS A 344 42.69 -9.92 7.07
CA LYS A 344 43.54 -10.39 5.95
C LYS A 344 42.76 -11.00 4.78
N ASN A 345 42.65 -10.20 3.72
CA ASN A 345 42.79 -10.54 2.30
C ASN A 345 42.58 -11.99 1.84
N TYR A 346 41.66 -12.17 0.88
CA TYR A 346 42.00 -12.75 -0.42
C TYR A 346 41.17 -12.10 -1.54
N LEU A 347 41.83 -11.73 -2.63
CA LEU A 347 41.24 -11.23 -3.89
C LEU A 347 40.95 -12.41 -4.83
N ILE A 348 39.95 -12.27 -5.71
CA ILE A 348 40.06 -12.40 -7.19
C ILE A 348 38.67 -12.19 -7.84
N SER A 349 38.69 -11.84 -9.13
CA SER A 349 37.63 -11.24 -9.95
C SER A 349 36.55 -12.19 -10.50
N SER A 350 35.37 -11.65 -10.82
CA SER A 350 34.93 -11.44 -12.23
C SER A 350 33.51 -10.87 -12.37
N ASN A 351 33.30 -10.09 -13.43
CA ASN A 351 32.03 -9.54 -13.94
C ASN A 351 31.76 -10.17 -15.34
N PRO A 352 30.56 -10.00 -15.97
CA PRO A 352 29.22 -9.83 -15.40
C PRO A 352 28.34 -11.05 -15.83
N PRO A 353 27.53 -11.11 -16.93
CA PRO A 353 26.81 -10.11 -17.75
C PRO A 353 25.29 -10.02 -17.42
N SER A 354 24.53 -9.33 -18.28
CA SER A 354 23.07 -9.18 -18.26
C SER A 354 22.33 -10.23 -19.12
N SER A 355 21.07 -10.53 -18.78
CA SER A 355 20.03 -10.84 -19.79
C SER A 355 18.61 -10.71 -19.23
N GLN A 356 17.66 -10.47 -20.13
CA GLN A 356 16.24 -10.24 -19.85
C GLN A 356 15.50 -11.58 -19.59
N THR A 357 14.36 -11.54 -18.91
CA THR A 357 13.15 -12.28 -19.37
C THR A 357 11.86 -11.91 -18.63
N HIS A 358 10.76 -12.12 -19.35
CA HIS A 358 9.35 -11.88 -19.08
C HIS A 358 8.84 -11.85 -17.62
N ARG A 359 8.18 -10.73 -17.25
CA ARG A 359 7.27 -10.67 -16.10
C ARG A 359 5.98 -11.46 -16.39
N LYS A 360 5.79 -12.60 -15.71
CA LYS A 360 4.46 -13.02 -15.27
C LYS A 360 4.19 -12.35 -13.92
N THR A 361 3.44 -11.25 -13.91
CA THR A 361 2.98 -10.61 -12.67
C THR A 361 1.97 -11.51 -11.96
N LYS A 362 2.47 -12.36 -11.06
CA LYS A 362 1.62 -13.08 -10.11
C LYS A 362 1.25 -12.12 -8.99
N THR A 363 0.13 -11.42 -9.13
CA THR A 363 -0.42 -10.56 -8.08
C THR A 363 -0.78 -11.44 -6.88
N LEU A 364 0.09 -11.45 -5.86
CA LEU A 364 -0.21 -12.11 -4.59
C LEU A 364 -1.23 -11.24 -3.85
N SER A 365 -2.50 -11.65 -3.95
CA SER A 365 -3.57 -11.09 -3.13
C SER A 365 -3.22 -11.20 -1.65
N ILE A 366 -3.47 -10.14 -0.89
CA ILE A 366 -3.56 -10.21 0.58
C ILE A 366 -4.44 -11.42 0.92
N LYS A 367 -3.92 -12.35 1.74
CA LYS A 367 -4.68 -13.54 2.14
C LYS A 367 -5.94 -13.10 2.86
N GLN A 368 -7.07 -13.16 2.17
CA GLN A 368 -8.39 -12.91 2.75
C GLN A 368 -8.61 -13.96 3.83
N TYR A 369 -8.74 -13.51 5.09
CA TYR A 369 -9.04 -14.38 6.22
C TYR A 369 -10.53 -14.76 6.21
N THR A 370 -10.94 -15.57 5.23
CA THR A 370 -12.13 -16.41 5.36
C THR A 370 -11.78 -17.65 6.18
N LYS A 371 -12.66 -17.96 7.12
CA LYS A 371 -12.41 -18.86 8.25
C LYS A 371 -12.74 -20.30 7.88
N GLU A 372 -11.79 -21.02 7.27
CA GLU A 372 -11.86 -22.47 7.16
C GLU A 372 -10.55 -23.13 7.58
N ARG A 373 -10.68 -24.14 8.45
CA ARG A 373 -9.56 -24.88 9.04
C ARG A 373 -9.44 -26.20 8.30
N GLU A 374 -8.30 -26.43 7.65
CA GLU A 374 -7.78 -27.79 7.51
C GLU A 374 -6.31 -27.85 7.91
N PHE A 375 -5.95 -28.95 8.59
CA PHE A 375 -4.58 -29.25 8.98
C PHE A 375 -3.79 -29.70 7.75
N SER A 376 -2.66 -29.07 7.47
CA SER A 376 -1.59 -29.70 6.67
C SER A 376 -0.24 -29.57 7.37
N LYS A 377 0.62 -30.55 7.10
CA LYS A 377 1.75 -30.93 7.96
C LYS A 377 3.02 -30.14 7.62
N SER A 378 3.86 -30.04 8.65
CA SER A 378 5.29 -29.69 8.65
C SER A 378 6.06 -29.87 7.32
N GLN A 379 6.82 -28.84 6.95
CA GLN A 379 8.20 -28.99 6.47
C GLN A 379 9.08 -27.96 7.20
N GLU A 380 10.26 -28.38 7.63
CA GLU A 380 11.24 -27.56 8.35
C GLU A 380 12.34 -27.00 7.42
N CYS A 381 13.14 -26.10 8.00
CA CYS A 381 14.48 -25.66 7.59
C CYS A 381 14.61 -24.63 6.44
N PRO A 382 15.71 -23.84 6.42
CA PRO A 382 16.64 -23.50 7.52
C PRO A 382 16.81 -21.98 7.74
N LYS A 383 17.58 -21.62 8.77
CA LYS A 383 18.00 -20.23 9.06
C LYS A 383 18.79 -19.64 7.88
N ALA A 384 18.40 -18.44 7.44
CA ALA A 384 19.24 -17.56 6.64
C ALA A 384 19.19 -16.13 7.19
N PHE A 385 20.22 -15.75 7.95
CA PHE A 385 20.57 -14.35 8.16
C PHE A 385 21.28 -13.86 6.89
N LEU A 386 20.79 -12.81 6.25
CA LEU A 386 21.64 -11.86 5.51
C LEU A 386 21.09 -10.44 5.64
N SER A 387 22.00 -9.51 5.82
CA SER A 387 21.76 -8.10 6.20
C SER A 387 21.56 -7.19 4.99
N ILE A 388 20.75 -6.15 5.18
CA ILE A 388 20.61 -5.04 4.24
C ILE A 388 21.73 -4.02 4.53
N PRO A 389 22.43 -3.47 3.52
CA PRO A 389 23.45 -2.45 3.75
C PRO A 389 22.84 -1.13 4.26
N GLN A 390 23.47 -0.55 5.29
CA GLN A 390 23.18 0.83 5.69
C GLN A 390 23.80 1.80 4.68
N ILE A 391 23.02 2.77 4.23
CA ILE A 391 23.56 4.00 3.63
C ILE A 391 23.68 5.00 4.77
N ASP A 392 24.90 5.52 4.96
CA ASP A 392 25.17 6.56 5.93
C ASP A 392 24.82 7.94 5.33
N MET A 393 24.06 8.75 6.08
CA MET A 393 23.90 10.17 5.77
C MET A 393 23.55 10.93 7.06
N ALA A 394 24.59 11.29 7.79
CA ALA A 394 24.48 12.14 8.97
C ALA A 394 23.96 13.54 8.60
N ASN A 395 22.77 13.91 9.06
CA ASN A 395 22.47 15.29 9.47
C ASN A 395 21.34 15.35 10.50
N LYS A 396 21.58 16.06 11.60
CA LYS A 396 20.65 16.18 12.74
C LYS A 396 19.55 17.20 12.45
N ILE A 397 18.27 16.80 12.52
CA ILE A 397 17.18 17.68 12.97
C ILE A 397 16.26 16.91 13.93
N LYS A 398 16.08 17.44 15.14
CA LYS A 398 15.04 17.02 16.10
C LYS A 398 13.67 17.41 15.53
N ILE A 399 12.78 16.43 15.28
CA ILE A 399 11.34 16.71 15.15
C ILE A 399 10.57 15.71 16.02
N GLN A 400 10.00 16.22 17.12
CA GLN A 400 8.92 15.53 17.83
C GLN A 400 7.61 15.81 17.10
N SER A 401 7.09 14.84 16.34
CA SER A 401 5.78 14.95 15.70
C SER A 401 4.64 14.62 16.68
N LYS A 402 4.44 15.49 17.69
CA LYS A 402 3.11 15.68 18.27
C LYS A 402 2.31 16.50 17.27
N PHE A 403 1.32 15.93 16.58
CA PHE A 403 0.27 16.75 15.97
C PHE A 403 -1.15 16.25 16.21
N LEU A 404 -1.97 17.24 16.54
CA LEU A 404 -3.38 17.18 16.88
C LEU A 404 -4.20 17.20 15.57
N ILE A 405 -5.05 16.21 15.33
CA ILE A 405 -6.01 16.30 14.22
C ILE A 405 -7.06 17.35 14.60
N LYS A 406 -7.01 18.49 13.92
CA LYS A 406 -7.95 19.59 14.11
C LYS A 406 -9.28 19.19 13.48
N GLN A 407 -10.29 18.87 14.28
CA GLN A 407 -11.67 18.72 13.80
C GLN A 407 -12.13 20.04 13.19
N THR A 408 -12.28 20.08 11.87
CA THR A 408 -12.93 21.20 11.19
C THR A 408 -14.43 21.11 11.39
N LEU A 409 -15.00 22.12 12.04
CA LEU A 409 -16.44 22.24 12.29
C LEU A 409 -17.23 22.32 10.98
N ASN A 410 -18.41 21.70 10.97
CA ASN A 410 -19.41 21.88 9.92
C ASN A 410 -19.73 23.37 9.74
N GLN A 411 -19.65 23.87 8.51
CA GLN A 411 -20.31 25.11 8.10
C GLN A 411 -21.25 24.82 6.94
N ASN A 412 -22.52 25.17 7.13
CA ASN A 412 -23.60 24.90 6.18
C ASN A 412 -23.44 25.75 4.92
N PHE A 413 -23.43 25.11 3.75
CA PHE A 413 -23.69 25.81 2.49
C PHE A 413 -25.16 25.68 2.11
N HIS A 414 -25.91 26.79 2.24
CA HIS A 414 -27.22 26.92 1.64
C HIS A 414 -27.11 26.96 0.12
N ILE A 415 -27.65 25.95 -0.57
CA ILE A 415 -27.82 25.97 -2.02
C ILE A 415 -29.07 26.81 -2.33
N LYS A 416 -28.88 27.95 -3.02
CA LYS A 416 -30.01 28.67 -3.66
C LYS A 416 -30.46 27.88 -4.89
N GLN A 417 -31.71 27.44 -4.89
CA GLN A 417 -32.38 27.01 -6.13
C GLN A 417 -32.65 28.24 -7.02
N SER A 418 -32.11 28.25 -8.23
CA SER A 418 -32.55 29.14 -9.30
C SER A 418 -33.75 28.51 -10.03
N LYS A 419 -34.91 29.14 -9.94
CA LYS A 419 -36.06 28.85 -10.81
C LYS A 419 -35.68 29.12 -12.27
N LEU A 420 -36.15 28.27 -13.19
CA LEU A 420 -36.60 28.68 -14.52
C LEU A 420 -37.43 27.55 -15.15
N SER A 421 -38.75 27.73 -15.13
CA SER A 421 -39.72 27.02 -15.95
C SER A 421 -40.77 28.04 -16.42
N ASN A 422 -41.33 27.81 -17.61
CA ASN A 422 -42.33 28.62 -18.31
C ASN A 422 -41.79 29.90 -18.96
N LEU A 423 -41.37 29.80 -20.23
CA LEU A 423 -42.24 30.07 -21.38
C LEU A 423 -41.69 29.39 -22.64
#